data_AF-A0A816DJ57-F1
#
_entry.id   AF-A0A816DJ57-F1
#
_cell.length_a   1.000
_cell.length_b   1.000
_cell.length_c   1.000
_cell.angle_alpha   90.00
_cell.angle_beta   90.00
_cell.angle_gamma   90.00
#
_symmetry.space_group_name_H-M   'P 1'
#
loop_
_entity.id
_entity.type
_entity.pdbx_description
1 polymer ?
#
loop_
_entity_poly.entity_id
_entity_poly.type
_entity_poly.pdbx_seq_one_letter_code
_entity_poly.pdbx_strand_id
1 'polypeptide(L)'
;MVSAAYLTKYFSRITIIESDDVLNDTLMKATPNEILDYRCSLENPGSIGRSGIAQIYQAHILEGEGFKIFSELFPRLYDKLFNEYNVRTYSLKNECRFTVNGTLLNQNLTEDMKWLGVDRFTLEIVLRKELCLQFGNQIEWKCKSRVTQLLVDQSLNMVKGVKYRCKENTGSSSFDMYGDFIIDCSGRNSSS
;
A
#
# COMPACT_ATOMS: atom_id res chain seq x y z
N MET A 1 -1.81 1.14 -3.84
CA MET A 1 -1.56 2.59 -3.65
C MET A 1 -0.81 3.18 -4.82
N VAL A 2 0.41 2.70 -5.13
CA VAL A 2 1.19 3.12 -6.31
C VAL A 2 0.36 3.07 -7.61
N SER A 3 -0.32 1.96 -7.87
CA SER A 3 -1.16 1.82 -9.07
C SER A 3 -2.26 2.88 -9.13
N ALA A 4 -2.92 3.19 -8.01
CA ALA A 4 -3.95 4.21 -7.97
C ALA A 4 -3.38 5.61 -8.27
N ALA A 5 -2.24 5.98 -7.66
CA ALA A 5 -1.56 7.24 -7.93
C ALA A 5 -1.07 7.37 -9.39
N TYR A 6 -0.69 6.26 -10.01
CA TYR A 6 -0.32 6.28 -11.42
C TYR A 6 -1.55 6.47 -12.33
N LEU A 7 -2.66 5.80 -12.01
CA LEU A 7 -3.88 5.81 -12.81
C LEU A 7 -4.60 7.16 -12.79
N THR A 8 -4.39 8.02 -11.79
CA THR A 8 -4.95 9.39 -11.78
C THR A 8 -4.45 10.25 -12.95
N LYS A 9 -3.37 9.84 -13.63
CA LYS A 9 -2.92 10.47 -14.88
C LYS A 9 -3.87 10.21 -16.06
N TYR A 10 -4.67 9.15 -15.99
CA TYR A 10 -5.48 8.66 -17.12
C TYR A 10 -6.98 8.64 -16.81
N PHE A 11 -7.35 8.52 -15.54
CA PHE A 11 -8.74 8.37 -15.10
C PHE A 11 -9.14 9.54 -14.21
N SER A 12 -10.27 10.18 -14.53
CA SER A 12 -10.83 11.28 -13.74
C SER A 12 -11.52 10.80 -12.44
N ARG A 13 -11.87 9.52 -12.37
CA ARG A 13 -12.49 8.89 -11.21
C ARG A 13 -11.97 7.47 -11.02
N ILE A 14 -11.53 7.17 -9.81
CA ILE A 14 -11.02 5.86 -9.40
C ILE A 14 -11.75 5.46 -8.12
N THR A 15 -12.33 4.27 -8.09
CA THR A 15 -12.92 3.71 -6.87
C THR A 15 -12.03 2.60 -6.32
N ILE A 16 -11.62 2.71 -5.06
CA ILE A 16 -10.85 1.68 -4.36
C ILE A 16 -11.78 0.96 -3.38
N ILE A 17 -11.99 -0.34 -3.60
CA ILE A 17 -12.76 -1.21 -2.70
C ILE A 17 -11.78 -1.97 -1.80
N GLU A 18 -11.96 -1.87 -0.49
CA GLU A 18 -11.05 -2.49 0.47
C GLU A 18 -11.76 -3.11 1.67
N SER A 19 -11.31 -4.31 2.06
CA SER A 19 -11.89 -5.10 3.14
C SER A 19 -11.63 -4.55 4.54
N ASP A 20 -10.59 -3.75 4.66
CA ASP A 20 -10.03 -3.32 5.94
C ASP A 20 -10.50 -1.91 6.26
N ASP A 21 -10.39 -1.56 7.55
CA ASP A 21 -10.77 -0.25 8.08
C ASP A 21 -9.53 0.62 8.35
N VAL A 22 -8.44 0.40 7.61
CA VAL A 22 -7.17 1.13 7.81
C VAL A 22 -7.35 2.63 7.54
N LEU A 23 -8.37 3.00 6.77
CA LEU A 23 -8.78 4.38 6.53
C LEU A 23 -9.81 4.89 7.53
N ASN A 24 -9.99 4.25 8.70
CA ASN A 24 -10.84 4.88 9.70
C ASN A 24 -10.32 6.26 10.06
N ASP A 25 -11.25 7.14 10.42
CA ASP A 25 -10.97 8.53 10.76
C ASP A 25 -9.83 8.66 11.77
N THR A 26 -9.67 7.69 12.67
CA THR A 26 -8.64 7.64 13.69
C THR A 26 -7.23 7.52 13.08
N LEU A 27 -6.94 6.49 12.28
CA LEU A 27 -5.60 6.27 11.71
C LEU A 27 -5.22 7.33 10.68
N MET A 28 -6.21 7.85 9.95
CA MET A 28 -5.98 8.92 8.98
C MET A 28 -5.68 10.27 9.63
N LYS A 29 -6.18 10.51 10.85
CA LYS A 29 -5.91 11.73 11.63
C LYS A 29 -4.75 11.56 12.63
N ALA A 30 -4.31 10.33 12.88
CA ALA A 30 -3.23 10.03 13.82
C ALA A 30 -1.92 10.72 13.42
N THR A 31 -1.24 11.28 14.40
CA THR A 31 0.14 11.78 14.31
C THR A 31 1.13 10.63 14.11
N PRO A 32 2.37 10.92 13.67
CA PRO A 32 3.40 9.89 13.56
C PRO A 32 3.63 9.10 14.86
N ASN A 33 3.67 9.79 16.01
CA ASN A 33 3.83 9.14 17.31
C ASN A 33 2.63 8.24 17.65
N GLU A 34 1.39 8.69 17.39
CA GLU A 34 0.20 7.86 17.62
C GLU A 34 0.18 6.63 16.71
N ILE A 35 0.69 6.70 15.47
CA ILE A 35 0.84 5.53 14.60
C ILE A 35 1.87 4.56 15.16
N LEU A 36 3.00 5.07 15.67
CA LEU A 36 4.05 4.27 16.30
C LEU A 36 3.58 3.62 17.60
N ASP A 37 2.83 4.34 18.43
CA ASP A 37 2.28 3.87 19.70
C ASP A 37 1.15 2.87 19.48
N TYR A 38 0.27 3.14 18.51
CA TYR A 38 -0.76 2.21 18.07
C TYR A 38 -0.15 0.89 17.60
N ARG A 39 0.95 0.95 16.85
CA ARG A 39 1.70 -0.25 16.44
C ARG A 39 2.21 -1.03 17.66
N CYS A 40 2.73 -0.35 18.69
CA CYS A 40 3.20 -0.98 19.91
C CYS A 40 2.07 -1.60 20.75
N SER A 41 0.84 -1.10 20.62
CA SER A 41 -0.34 -1.57 21.37
C SER A 41 -1.14 -2.67 20.66
N LEU A 42 -0.74 -3.09 19.45
CA LEU A 42 -1.31 -4.26 18.78
C LEU A 42 -0.89 -5.55 19.51
N GLU A 43 -1.60 -5.89 20.59
CA GLU A 43 -1.39 -7.11 21.39
C GLU A 43 -1.63 -8.41 20.60
N ASN A 44 -2.27 -8.32 19.43
CA ASN A 44 -2.48 -9.43 18.51
C ASN A 44 -2.29 -8.96 17.06
N PRO A 45 -1.24 -9.42 16.33
CA PRO A 45 -0.99 -9.09 14.92
C PRO A 45 -2.15 -9.39 13.96
N GLY A 46 -3.12 -10.21 14.40
CA GLY A 46 -4.26 -10.66 13.61
C GLY A 46 -5.53 -9.82 13.74
N SER A 47 -5.61 -8.85 14.67
CA SER A 47 -6.82 -8.05 14.87
C SER A 47 -6.85 -6.76 14.04
N ILE A 48 -5.68 -6.22 13.68
CA ILE A 48 -5.57 -4.99 12.89
C ILE A 48 -4.42 -5.13 11.90
N GLY A 49 -4.79 -5.27 10.63
CA GLY A 49 -3.95 -5.74 9.54
C GLY A 49 -4.66 -6.88 8.82
N ARG A 50 -4.41 -7.06 7.51
CA ARG A 50 -4.99 -8.18 6.76
C ARG A 50 -4.71 -9.49 7.49
N SER A 51 -5.77 -10.26 7.81
CA SER A 51 -5.60 -11.56 8.44
C SER A 51 -4.67 -12.44 7.58
N GLY A 52 -3.64 -13.01 8.21
CA GLY A 52 -2.66 -13.87 7.54
C GLY A 52 -1.40 -13.20 6.99
N ILE A 53 -1.12 -11.93 7.32
CA ILE A 53 0.16 -11.29 6.94
C ILE A 53 1.09 -11.22 8.16
N ALA A 54 1.92 -12.25 8.36
CA ALA A 54 3.02 -12.23 9.34
C ALA A 54 4.06 -11.13 9.09
N GLN A 55 3.92 -10.38 8.00
CA GLN A 55 4.89 -9.39 7.50
C GLN A 55 4.54 -7.94 7.86
N ILE A 56 3.50 -7.67 8.65
CA ILE A 56 3.10 -6.29 8.99
C ILE A 56 4.25 -5.53 9.68
N TYR A 57 5.05 -6.23 10.49
CA TYR A 57 6.23 -5.71 11.18
C TYR A 57 7.56 -5.95 10.44
N GLN A 58 7.53 -6.56 9.25
CA GLN A 58 8.76 -6.74 8.49
C GLN A 58 9.24 -5.37 8.00
N ALA A 59 10.53 -5.12 8.21
CA ALA A 59 11.20 -4.01 7.57
C ALA A 59 11.10 -4.22 6.05
N HIS A 60 10.41 -3.33 5.38
CA HIS A 60 10.45 -3.24 3.93
C HIS A 60 11.62 -2.36 3.55
N ILE A 61 12.40 -2.87 2.61
CA ILE A 61 13.46 -2.13 1.96
C ILE A 61 12.87 -1.65 0.64
N LEU A 62 12.74 -0.33 0.50
CA LEU A 62 12.46 0.28 -0.80
C LEU A 62 13.77 0.32 -1.59
N GLU A 63 13.93 -0.60 -2.53
CA GLU A 63 15.15 -0.73 -3.34
C GLU A 63 15.07 0.13 -4.62
N GLY A 64 16.20 0.76 -4.98
CA GLY A 64 16.51 1.29 -6.31
C GLY A 64 15.35 1.89 -7.09
N GLU A 65 14.91 1.20 -8.15
CA GLU A 65 13.83 1.63 -9.05
C GLU A 65 12.47 1.78 -8.36
N GLY A 66 12.17 0.93 -7.37
CA GLY A 66 10.95 1.08 -6.58
C GLY A 66 10.92 2.41 -5.85
N PHE A 67 12.06 2.80 -5.24
CA PHE A 67 12.20 4.12 -4.62
C PHE A 67 12.04 5.25 -5.64
N LYS A 68 12.63 5.15 -6.84
CA LYS A 68 12.46 6.14 -7.91
C LYS A 68 10.99 6.34 -8.29
N ILE A 69 10.25 5.24 -8.53
CA ILE A 69 8.81 5.28 -8.84
C ILE A 69 8.03 5.96 -7.71
N PHE A 70 8.34 5.63 -6.46
CA PHE A 70 7.73 6.27 -5.30
C PHE A 70 8.05 7.78 -5.24
N SER A 71 9.29 8.18 -5.50
CA SER A 71 9.69 9.60 -5.53
C SER A 71 9.01 10.38 -6.66
N GLU A 72 8.77 9.76 -7.81
CA GLU A 72 8.04 10.39 -8.91
C GLU A 72 6.55 10.56 -8.63
N LEU A 73 5.92 9.55 -8.04
CA LEU A 73 4.48 9.57 -7.73
C LEU A 73 4.15 10.33 -6.45
N PHE A 74 5.08 10.34 -5.49
CA PHE A 74 4.91 10.98 -4.19
C PHE A 74 6.19 11.77 -3.83
N PRO A 75 6.39 12.97 -4.40
CA PRO A 75 7.64 13.72 -4.26
C PRO A 75 8.04 14.02 -2.82
N ARG A 76 7.07 14.13 -1.90
CA ARG A 76 7.28 14.44 -0.48
C ARG A 76 7.39 13.20 0.41
N LEU A 77 7.26 12.00 -0.15
CA LEU A 77 7.22 10.77 0.64
C LEU A 77 8.51 10.54 1.43
N TYR A 78 9.67 10.76 0.78
CA TYR A 78 10.97 10.60 1.43
C TYR A 78 11.10 11.53 2.65
N ASP A 79 10.88 12.82 2.46
CA ASP A 79 11.01 13.81 3.52
C ASP A 79 10.05 13.54 4.67
N LYS A 80 8.82 13.08 4.38
CA LYS A 80 7.87 12.68 5.41
C LYS A 80 8.36 11.47 6.20
N LEU A 81 8.72 10.40 5.52
CA LEU A 81 9.20 9.18 6.19
C LEU A 81 10.45 9.46 7.04
N PHE A 82 11.38 10.24 6.51
CA PHE A 82 12.63 10.56 7.20
C PHE A 82 12.41 11.51 8.38
N ASN A 83 11.74 12.65 8.18
CA ASN A 83 11.65 13.70 9.20
C ASN A 83 10.50 13.49 10.20
N GLU A 84 9.38 12.89 9.79
CA GLU A 84 8.19 12.75 10.64
C GLU A 84 8.10 11.36 11.29
N TYR A 85 8.56 10.31 10.60
CA TYR A 85 8.46 8.92 11.07
C TYR A 85 9.81 8.34 11.52
N ASN A 86 10.89 9.14 11.48
CA ASN A 86 12.25 8.75 11.87
C ASN A 86 12.73 7.45 11.18
N VAL A 87 12.33 7.26 9.92
CA VAL A 87 12.71 6.09 9.12
C VAL A 87 14.22 6.14 8.84
N ARG A 88 14.89 5.01 9.06
CA ARG A 88 16.33 4.90 8.80
C ARG A 88 16.60 4.76 7.31
N THR A 89 17.60 5.48 6.85
CA THR A 89 18.19 5.27 5.53
C THR A 89 19.43 4.41 5.70
N TYR A 90 19.57 3.44 4.81
CA TYR A 90 20.70 2.54 4.76
C TYR A 90 21.43 2.76 3.44
N SER A 91 22.75 2.65 3.49
CA SER A 91 23.62 2.75 2.31
C SER A 91 24.16 1.37 2.01
N LEU A 92 23.71 0.76 0.91
CA LEU A 92 24.19 -0.57 0.53
C LEU A 92 25.71 -0.59 0.35
N LYS A 93 26.29 0.50 -0.16
CA LYS A 93 27.73 0.62 -0.38
C LYS A 93 28.51 0.76 0.92
N ASN A 94 27.99 1.50 1.90
CA ASN A 94 28.71 1.83 3.12
C ASN A 94 28.46 0.83 4.26
N GLU A 95 27.29 0.17 4.29
CA GLU A 95 26.82 -0.58 5.45
C GLU A 95 26.76 -2.10 5.23
N CYS A 96 26.73 -2.57 3.97
CA CYS A 96 26.80 -4.00 3.68
C CYS A 96 28.11 -4.33 2.97
N ARG A 97 28.90 -5.24 3.56
CA ARG A 97 30.07 -5.83 2.91
C ARG A 97 29.83 -7.32 2.77
N PHE A 98 29.61 -7.78 1.55
CA PHE A 98 29.38 -9.19 1.28
C PHE A 98 30.70 -9.86 0.95
N THR A 99 31.17 -10.75 1.81
CA THR A 99 32.37 -11.55 1.54
C THR A 99 32.00 -13.02 1.33
N VAL A 100 32.51 -13.61 0.26
CA VAL A 100 32.44 -15.05 0.02
C VAL A 100 33.86 -15.53 -0.26
N ASN A 101 34.32 -16.50 0.53
CA ASN A 101 35.70 -17.02 0.47
C ASN A 101 36.77 -15.92 0.49
N GLY A 102 36.59 -14.90 1.34
CA GLY A 102 37.52 -13.77 1.46
C GLY A 102 37.45 -12.74 0.33
N THR A 103 36.63 -12.96 -0.71
CA THR A 103 36.42 -12.01 -1.80
C THR A 103 35.25 -11.09 -1.47
N LEU A 104 35.47 -9.77 -1.54
CA LEU A 104 34.41 -8.77 -1.40
C LEU A 104 33.60 -8.70 -2.71
N LEU A 105 32.34 -9.13 -2.65
CA LEU A 105 31.46 -9.25 -3.81
C LEU A 105 30.95 -7.90 -4.33
N ASN A 106 30.82 -6.90 -3.45
CA ASN A 106 30.25 -5.60 -3.79
C ASN A 106 31.29 -4.48 -3.99
N GLN A 107 32.55 -4.85 -4.29
CA GLN A 107 33.66 -3.91 -4.52
C GLN A 107 33.40 -2.89 -5.65
N ASN A 108 32.54 -3.26 -6.61
CA ASN A 108 32.25 -2.46 -7.81
C ASN A 108 30.88 -1.75 -7.79
N LEU A 109 30.23 -1.61 -6.62
CA LEU A 109 29.02 -0.78 -6.54
C LEU A 109 29.37 0.68 -6.83
N THR A 110 29.06 1.12 -8.05
CA THR A 110 29.31 2.48 -8.54
C THR A 110 28.30 3.48 -8.00
N GLU A 111 27.05 3.04 -7.82
CA GLU A 111 25.96 3.83 -7.26
C GLU A 111 25.64 3.38 -5.84
N ASP A 112 25.50 4.35 -4.92
CA ASP A 112 25.02 4.08 -3.58
C ASP A 112 23.50 3.96 -3.60
N MET A 113 23.00 2.72 -3.58
CA MET A 113 21.57 2.49 -3.44
C MET A 113 21.14 2.83 -2.02
N LYS A 114 20.35 3.90 -1.90
CA LYS A 114 19.68 4.24 -0.65
C LYS A 114 18.51 3.30 -0.43
N TRP A 115 18.49 2.71 0.74
CA TRP A 115 17.45 1.81 1.22
C TRP A 115 16.71 2.53 2.34
N LEU A 116 15.39 2.69 2.22
CA LEU A 116 14.57 3.13 3.36
C LEU A 116 14.04 1.91 4.07
N GLY A 117 14.49 1.71 5.31
CA GLY A 117 13.95 0.64 6.17
C GLY A 117 12.75 1.15 6.93
N VAL A 118 11.56 0.89 6.40
CA VAL A 118 10.26 1.27 6.98
C VAL A 118 9.40 0.03 7.14
N ASP A 119 8.66 -0.08 8.24
CA ASP A 119 7.70 -1.18 8.38
C ASP A 119 6.51 -1.01 7.41
N ARG A 120 5.91 -2.13 7.02
CA ARG A 120 4.83 -2.13 6.01
C ARG A 120 3.66 -1.26 6.41
N PHE A 121 3.26 -1.34 7.67
CA PHE A 121 2.09 -0.66 8.20
C PHE A 121 2.24 0.85 8.10
N THR A 122 3.38 1.36 8.57
CA THR A 122 3.74 2.78 8.48
C THR A 122 3.77 3.23 7.02
N LEU A 123 4.44 2.49 6.15
CA LEU A 123 4.50 2.82 4.73
C LEU A 123 3.11 2.86 4.09
N GLU A 124 2.26 1.88 4.35
CA GLU A 124 0.89 1.82 3.80
C GLU A 124 0.03 3.00 4.28
N ILE A 125 0.08 3.37 5.56
CA ILE A 125 -0.67 4.52 6.10
C ILE A 125 -0.17 5.82 5.48
N VAL A 126 1.14 6.03 5.42
CA VAL A 126 1.70 7.27 4.83
C VAL A 126 1.32 7.38 3.36
N LEU A 127 1.42 6.30 2.59
CA LEU A 127 1.00 6.29 1.19
C LEU A 127 -0.50 6.57 1.01
N ARG A 128 -1.35 6.07 1.90
CA ARG A 128 -2.79 6.37 1.89
C ARG A 128 -3.07 7.83 2.17
N LYS A 129 -2.42 8.40 3.18
CA LYS A 129 -2.51 9.83 3.50
C LYS A 129 -2.09 10.68 2.31
N GLU A 130 -0.96 10.35 1.69
CA GLU A 130 -0.51 11.03 0.47
C GLU A 130 -1.52 10.92 -0.67
N LEU A 131 -2.08 9.73 -0.88
CA LEU A 131 -3.06 9.51 -1.93
C LEU A 131 -4.33 10.36 -1.72
N CYS A 132 -4.84 10.43 -0.50
CA CYS A 132 -5.99 11.27 -0.15
C CYS A 132 -5.68 12.77 -0.27
N LEU A 133 -4.49 13.20 0.16
CA LEU A 133 -4.08 14.60 0.11
C LEU A 133 -3.89 15.08 -1.34
N GLN A 134 -3.25 14.27 -2.19
CA GLN A 134 -2.92 14.67 -3.56
C GLN A 134 -4.07 14.43 -4.54
N PHE A 135 -4.88 13.39 -4.33
CA PHE A 135 -5.86 12.90 -5.30
C PHE A 135 -7.26 12.71 -4.74
N GLY A 136 -7.60 13.32 -3.59
CA GLY A 136 -8.88 13.13 -2.91
C GLY A 136 -10.13 13.47 -3.75
N ASN A 137 -10.00 14.32 -4.77
CA ASN A 137 -11.11 14.63 -5.68
C ASN A 137 -11.32 13.57 -6.78
N GLN A 138 -10.31 12.73 -7.04
CA GLN A 138 -10.37 11.68 -8.07
C GLN A 138 -10.60 10.30 -7.48
N ILE A 139 -10.29 10.10 -6.19
CA ILE A 139 -10.29 8.80 -5.55
C ILE A 139 -11.43 8.70 -4.54
N GLU A 140 -12.34 7.76 -4.81
CA GLU A 140 -13.39 7.36 -3.90
C GLU A 140 -13.01 6.06 -3.19
N TRP A 141 -13.15 6.02 -1.87
CA TRP A 141 -12.87 4.84 -1.07
C TRP A 141 -14.17 4.15 -0.63
N LYS A 142 -14.24 2.84 -0.87
CA LYS A 142 -15.26 1.93 -0.31
C LYS A 142 -14.58 1.00 0.70
N CYS A 143 -14.41 1.50 1.93
CA CYS A 143 -13.82 0.76 3.03
C CYS A 143 -14.76 -0.33 3.56
N LYS A 144 -14.24 -1.22 4.41
CA LYS A 144 -14.99 -2.34 5.01
C LYS A 144 -15.80 -3.15 3.99
N SER A 145 -15.30 -3.25 2.77
CA SER A 145 -16.01 -3.82 1.63
C SER A 145 -15.17 -4.91 0.98
N ARG A 146 -15.78 -6.05 0.67
CA ARG A 146 -15.09 -7.16 0.01
C ARG A 146 -15.70 -7.43 -1.35
N VAL A 147 -14.87 -7.44 -2.39
CA VAL A 147 -15.26 -7.93 -3.71
C VAL A 147 -15.53 -9.43 -3.62
N THR A 148 -16.69 -9.86 -4.11
CA THR A 148 -17.13 -11.27 -4.08
C THR A 148 -17.19 -11.90 -5.45
N GLN A 149 -17.30 -11.12 -6.52
CA GLN A 149 -17.43 -11.64 -7.88
C GLN A 149 -17.04 -10.59 -8.94
N LEU A 150 -16.50 -11.03 -10.08
CA LEU A 150 -16.42 -10.20 -11.29
C LEU A 150 -17.74 -10.24 -12.06
N LEU A 151 -18.17 -9.10 -12.59
CA LEU A 151 -19.30 -9.01 -13.51
C LEU A 151 -18.77 -9.10 -14.93
N VAL A 152 -19.11 -10.17 -15.64
CA VAL A 152 -18.64 -10.46 -17.00
C VAL A 152 -19.78 -10.32 -17.99
N ASP A 153 -19.54 -9.60 -19.08
CA ASP A 153 -20.36 -9.70 -20.28
C ASP A 153 -19.91 -10.92 -21.08
N GLN A 154 -20.74 -11.97 -21.09
CA GLN A 154 -20.43 -13.22 -21.78
C GLN A 154 -20.38 -13.07 -23.30
N SER A 155 -21.10 -12.10 -23.87
CA SER A 155 -21.14 -11.89 -25.32
C SER A 155 -19.84 -11.27 -25.84
N LEU A 156 -19.21 -10.43 -25.02
CA LEU A 156 -17.97 -9.73 -25.34
C LEU A 156 -16.74 -10.35 -24.66
N ASN A 157 -16.94 -11.37 -23.82
CA ASN A 157 -15.93 -11.96 -22.95
C ASN A 157 -15.13 -10.89 -22.17
N MET A 158 -15.83 -9.90 -21.62
CA MET A 158 -15.23 -8.70 -21.03
C MET A 158 -15.72 -8.47 -19.60
N VAL A 159 -14.80 -8.15 -18.69
CA VAL A 159 -15.15 -7.70 -17.33
C VAL A 159 -15.71 -6.28 -17.42
N LYS A 160 -16.93 -6.09 -16.93
CA LYS A 160 -17.63 -4.78 -16.91
C LYS A 160 -17.75 -4.17 -15.52
N GLY A 161 -17.38 -4.92 -14.49
CA GLY A 161 -17.59 -4.51 -13.12
C GLY A 161 -17.27 -5.57 -12.09
N VAL A 162 -17.62 -5.28 -10.85
CA VAL A 162 -17.46 -6.14 -9.69
C VAL A 162 -18.70 -6.11 -8.81
N LYS A 163 -18.99 -7.25 -8.18
CA LYS A 163 -19.94 -7.35 -7.08
C LYS A 163 -19.17 -7.30 -5.77
N TYR A 164 -19.62 -6.48 -4.82
CA TYR A 164 -18.99 -6.35 -3.51
C TYR A 164 -20.02 -6.36 -2.38
N ARG A 165 -19.56 -6.66 -1.15
CA ARG A 165 -20.37 -6.66 0.07
C ARG A 165 -19.73 -5.75 1.11
N CYS A 166 -20.51 -4.84 1.71
CA CYS A 166 -20.10 -4.06 2.87
C CYS A 166 -20.27 -4.87 4.17
N LYS A 167 -19.24 -4.91 5.02
CA LYS A 167 -19.28 -5.60 6.32
C LYS A 167 -20.23 -4.95 7.33
N GLU A 168 -20.47 -3.63 7.22
CA GLU A 168 -21.32 -2.88 8.16
C GLU A 168 -22.83 -3.09 7.93
N ASN A 169 -23.22 -3.57 6.75
CA ASN A 169 -24.61 -3.91 6.50
C ASN A 169 -24.87 -5.30 7.10
N THR A 170 -25.65 -5.34 8.18
CA THR A 170 -26.13 -6.56 8.84
C THR A 170 -27.06 -7.41 7.95
N GLY A 171 -27.39 -6.94 6.75
CA GLY A 171 -27.99 -7.72 5.67
C GLY A 171 -26.96 -8.16 4.63
N SER A 172 -27.17 -9.34 4.05
CA SER A 172 -26.38 -9.93 2.94
C SER A 172 -26.37 -9.11 1.63
N SER A 173 -26.60 -7.80 1.69
CA SER A 173 -26.73 -6.91 0.55
C SER A 173 -25.41 -6.87 -0.22
N SER A 174 -25.46 -7.44 -1.43
CA SER A 174 -24.42 -7.31 -2.44
C SER A 174 -24.72 -6.12 -3.33
N PHE A 175 -23.69 -5.37 -3.67
CA PHE A 175 -23.76 -4.20 -4.54
C PHE A 175 -22.96 -4.47 -5.80
N ASP A 176 -23.48 -4.01 -6.94
CA ASP A 176 -22.77 -4.05 -8.20
C ASP A 176 -22.10 -2.70 -8.45
N MET A 177 -20.86 -2.74 -8.95
CA MET A 177 -20.10 -1.57 -9.36
C MET A 177 -19.55 -1.80 -10.75
N TYR A 178 -19.82 -0.87 -11.65
CA TYR A 178 -19.33 -0.91 -13.02
C TYR A 178 -18.14 0.02 -13.18
N GLY A 179 -17.24 -0.33 -14.09
CA GLY A 179 -16.07 0.49 -14.41
C GLY A 179 -15.46 0.05 -15.73
N ASP A 180 -14.82 1.00 -16.41
CA ASP A 180 -14.16 0.74 -17.70
C ASP A 180 -12.92 -0.15 -17.54
N PHE A 181 -12.27 -0.07 -16.38
CA PHE A 181 -11.11 -0.88 -16.02
C PHE A 181 -11.24 -1.39 -14.59
N ILE A 182 -11.05 -2.71 -14.42
CA ILE A 182 -11.01 -3.37 -13.12
C ILE A 182 -9.59 -3.90 -12.89
N ILE A 183 -9.00 -3.52 -11.76
CA ILE A 183 -7.64 -3.94 -11.38
C ILE A 183 -7.74 -4.63 -10.02
N ASP A 184 -7.41 -5.92 -9.98
CA ASP A 184 -7.35 -6.67 -8.74
C ASP A 184 -5.98 -6.54 -8.07
N CYS A 185 -5.98 -5.95 -6.87
CA CYS A 185 -4.83 -5.80 -5.99
C CYS A 185 -5.02 -6.50 -4.63
N SER A 186 -5.87 -7.54 -4.57
CA SER A 186 -6.19 -8.26 -3.33
C SER A 186 -5.05 -9.12 -2.79
N GLY A 187 -4.03 -9.43 -3.60
CA GLY A 187 -2.79 -10.09 -3.18
C GLY A 187 -2.86 -11.62 -3.24
N ARG A 188 -2.09 -12.30 -2.37
CA ARG A 188 -1.82 -13.75 -2.44
C ARG A 188 -3.06 -14.66 -2.43
N ASN A 189 -4.17 -14.20 -1.85
CA ASN A 189 -5.43 -14.94 -1.78
C ASN A 189 -6.49 -14.32 -2.71
N SER A 190 -6.06 -13.72 -3.81
CA SER A 190 -6.97 -13.28 -4.86
C SER A 190 -7.83 -14.45 -5.31
N SER A 191 -9.14 -14.20 -5.38
CA SER A 191 -10.14 -15.14 -5.87
C SER A 191 -10.57 -14.84 -7.30
N SER A 192 -9.79 -14.01 -8.01
CA SER A 192 -10.02 -13.57 -9.39
C SER A 192 -9.39 -14.52 -10.40
#